data_AF-A0A349B7N4-F1
#
_entry.id   AF-A0A349B7N4-F1
#
_cell.length_a   1.000
_cell.length_b   1.000
_cell.length_c   1.000
_cell.angle_alpha   90.00
_cell.angle_beta   90.00
_cell.angle_gamma   90.00
#
_symmetry.space_group_name_H-M   'P 1'
#
loop_
_entity.id
_entity.type
_entity.pdbx_description
1 polymer ?
#
loop_
_entity_poly.entity_id
_entity_poly.type
_entity_poly.pdbx_seq_one_letter_code
_entity_poly.pdbx_strand_id
1 'polypeptide(L)'
;MAPPATISSPCWSIVSKSPRTALRPTSKPSLRSSSGVVSSTADRAPRSSRQRRLATKLGAVTPREVLTTLHVLALITFVELTIRWVSLPRLTRLLGVRLDLGSASPPSRPYRLSTLPPRARRRLRCTRRVANHWPFSAGPCLRRSLVAGRLLRDLDPSLRLGVAGSGDELHAHSWLEIDGRPLERLAGFNAFVERSGA
;
A
#
# COMPACT_ATOMS: atom_id res chain seq x y z
N MET A 1 18.36 6.47 -33.82
CA MET A 1 18.63 6.47 -32.37
C MET A 1 17.30 6.76 -31.66
N ALA A 2 16.59 5.72 -31.23
CA ALA A 2 15.23 5.83 -30.70
C ALA A 2 15.23 5.96 -29.16
N PRO A 3 14.34 6.77 -28.56
CA PRO A 3 14.25 6.90 -27.10
C PRO A 3 13.59 5.66 -26.46
N PRO A 4 13.98 5.24 -25.24
CA PRO A 4 13.37 4.11 -24.56
C PRO A 4 11.98 4.46 -24.00
N ALA A 5 11.07 3.51 -24.16
CA ALA A 5 9.68 3.56 -23.75
C ALA A 5 9.47 3.80 -22.24
N THR A 6 8.61 4.76 -21.92
CA THR A 6 8.09 5.06 -20.59
C THR A 6 7.12 3.97 -20.14
N ILE A 7 7.61 3.00 -19.36
CA ILE A 7 6.75 2.03 -18.68
C ILE A 7 6.18 2.68 -17.41
N SER A 8 4.95 3.17 -17.52
CA SER A 8 4.12 3.59 -16.39
C SER A 8 3.84 2.38 -15.50
N SER A 9 4.47 2.34 -14.32
CA SER A 9 4.17 1.36 -13.27
C SER A 9 3.41 2.04 -12.13
N PRO A 10 2.44 1.34 -11.50
CA PRO A 10 1.43 1.95 -10.66
C PRO A 10 2.03 2.53 -9.38
N CYS A 11 1.72 3.80 -9.14
CA CYS A 11 2.07 4.59 -7.96
C CYS A 11 1.53 3.94 -6.68
N TRP A 12 2.36 3.87 -5.64
CA TRP A 12 2.02 3.28 -4.33
C TRP A 12 1.66 4.32 -3.28
N SER A 13 1.39 5.55 -3.69
CA SER A 13 0.93 6.61 -2.81
C SER A 13 -0.57 6.45 -2.57
N ILE A 14 -0.95 5.92 -1.40
CA ILE A 14 -2.27 6.21 -0.85
C ILE A 14 -2.22 7.68 -0.46
N VAL A 15 -2.76 8.53 -1.33
CA VAL A 15 -3.17 9.89 -0.98
C VAL A 15 -4.29 9.74 0.05
N SER A 16 -3.97 9.96 1.33
CA SER A 16 -4.98 10.31 2.31
C SER A 16 -5.60 11.64 1.88
N LYS A 17 -6.91 11.61 1.63
CA LYS A 17 -7.70 12.80 1.28
C LYS A 17 -7.54 13.86 2.37
N SER A 18 -7.00 15.01 2.02
CA SER A 18 -7.18 16.23 2.82
C SER A 18 -8.68 16.55 2.96
N PRO A 19 -9.13 17.02 4.13
CA PRO A 19 -10.46 17.59 4.27
C PRO A 19 -10.57 18.83 3.37
N ARG A 20 -11.60 18.87 2.52
CA ARG A 20 -11.92 20.02 1.69
C ARG A 20 -12.36 21.17 2.59
N THR A 21 -11.49 22.16 2.75
CA THR A 21 -11.88 23.51 3.18
C THR A 21 -12.81 24.09 2.12
N ALA A 22 -14.10 24.22 2.47
CA ALA A 22 -15.13 24.79 1.61
C ALA A 22 -14.97 26.32 1.56
N LEU A 23 -14.26 26.82 0.54
CA LEU A 23 -14.36 28.22 0.13
C LEU A 23 -15.50 28.36 -0.89
N ARG A 24 -16.56 29.05 -0.46
CA ARG A 24 -17.69 29.52 -1.27
C ARG A 24 -17.23 30.65 -2.21
N PRO A 25 -17.54 30.61 -3.51
CA PRO A 25 -17.66 31.82 -4.32
C PRO A 25 -19.10 32.01 -4.82
N THR A 26 -19.67 33.13 -4.39
CA THR A 26 -20.54 34.08 -5.10
C THR A 26 -21.38 33.58 -6.29
N SER A 27 -22.69 33.54 -6.07
CA SER A 27 -23.74 33.50 -7.09
C SER A 27 -23.96 34.89 -7.71
N LYS A 28 -23.97 34.98 -9.06
CA LYS A 28 -24.78 35.94 -9.80
C LYS A 28 -25.46 35.24 -10.99
N PRO A 29 -26.74 35.53 -11.27
CA PRO A 29 -27.51 34.91 -12.35
C PRO A 29 -27.39 35.72 -13.63
N SER A 30 -27.32 35.04 -14.78
CA SER A 30 -27.60 35.64 -16.08
C SER A 30 -28.54 34.72 -16.86
N LEU A 31 -29.67 35.30 -17.23
CA LEU A 31 -30.75 34.79 -18.06
C LEU A 31 -30.32 34.64 -19.54
N ARG A 32 -31.21 34.01 -20.31
CA ARG A 32 -31.28 33.89 -21.79
C ARG A 32 -30.36 32.81 -22.41
N SER A 33 -30.79 32.03 -23.40
CA SER A 33 -32.03 31.96 -24.19
C SER A 33 -32.02 30.67 -25.02
N SER A 34 -33.22 30.26 -25.45
CA SER A 34 -33.59 29.58 -26.71
C SER A 34 -33.05 28.16 -26.99
N SER A 35 -33.95 27.16 -27.02
CA SER A 35 -34.77 26.74 -28.18
C SER A 35 -33.99 25.90 -29.18
N GLY A 36 -34.21 24.59 -29.14
CA GLY A 36 -33.64 23.63 -30.07
C GLY A 36 -34.31 22.27 -29.91
N VAL A 37 -35.52 22.16 -30.44
CA VAL A 37 -36.21 20.89 -30.68
C VAL A 37 -35.45 20.14 -31.77
N VAL A 38 -34.87 18.98 -31.44
CA VAL A 38 -34.60 17.92 -32.42
C VAL A 38 -34.89 16.57 -31.76
N SER A 39 -35.98 15.97 -32.23
CA SER A 39 -36.32 14.57 -32.02
C SER A 39 -35.21 13.67 -32.52
N SER A 40 -34.64 12.83 -31.65
CA SER A 40 -33.76 11.73 -32.04
C SER A 40 -34.33 10.43 -31.51
N THR A 41 -35.24 9.84 -32.29
CA THR A 41 -35.54 8.41 -32.29
C THR A 41 -34.29 7.66 -32.75
N ALA A 42 -33.50 7.15 -31.80
CA ALA A 42 -32.40 6.24 -32.11
C ALA A 42 -32.31 5.16 -31.02
N ASP A 43 -32.68 3.96 -31.45
CA ASP A 43 -32.19 2.66 -31.02
C ASP A 43 -32.14 2.31 -29.53
N ARG A 44 -33.15 1.51 -29.18
CA ARG A 44 -33.22 0.62 -28.03
C ARG A 44 -32.08 -0.42 -28.11
N ALA A 45 -30.87 -0.03 -27.73
CA ALA A 45 -29.78 -0.97 -27.54
C ALA A 45 -30.08 -1.94 -26.38
N PRO A 46 -29.94 -3.26 -26.56
CA PRO A 46 -30.27 -4.25 -25.54
C PRO A 46 -29.36 -4.13 -24.31
N ARG A 47 -29.97 -3.91 -23.15
CA ARG A 47 -29.39 -3.79 -21.80
C ARG A 47 -28.67 -5.05 -21.27
N SER A 48 -28.29 -6.01 -22.12
CA SER A 48 -27.80 -7.34 -21.71
C SER A 48 -26.28 -7.53 -21.72
N SER A 49 -25.48 -6.52 -22.10
CA SER A 49 -24.02 -6.67 -22.23
C SER A 49 -23.21 -6.49 -20.94
N ARG A 50 -23.82 -6.01 -19.85
CA ARG A 50 -23.12 -5.82 -18.55
C ARG A 50 -23.03 -7.09 -17.70
N GLN A 51 -24.00 -7.99 -17.79
CA GLN A 51 -24.08 -9.13 -16.88
C GLN A 51 -23.16 -10.30 -17.27
N ARG A 52 -22.74 -10.41 -18.54
CA ARG A 52 -21.83 -11.48 -18.99
C ARG A 52 -20.34 -11.29 -18.65
N ARG A 53 -19.91 -10.12 -18.19
CA ARG A 53 -18.49 -9.86 -17.84
C ARG A 53 -18.12 -10.20 -16.39
N LEU A 54 -19.09 -10.52 -15.53
CA LEU A 54 -18.82 -10.91 -14.14
C LEU A 54 -18.69 -12.43 -13.98
N ALA A 55 -19.38 -13.23 -14.81
CA ALA A 55 -19.38 -14.69 -14.69
C ALA A 55 -18.12 -15.39 -15.23
N THR A 56 -17.27 -14.71 -16.01
CA THR A 56 -16.07 -15.28 -16.63
C THR A 56 -14.75 -14.92 -15.94
N LYS A 57 -14.78 -14.19 -14.81
CA LYS A 57 -13.57 -13.77 -14.07
C LYS A 57 -13.28 -14.58 -12.79
N LEU A 58 -14.03 -15.65 -12.53
CA LEU A 58 -13.66 -16.68 -11.55
C LEU A 58 -12.81 -17.78 -12.19
N GLY A 59 -12.02 -17.42 -13.20
CA GLY A 59 -11.04 -18.31 -13.82
C GLY A 59 -10.06 -18.79 -12.75
N ALA A 60 -10.22 -20.06 -12.37
CA ALA A 60 -9.35 -20.88 -11.52
C ALA A 60 -8.29 -20.09 -10.73
N VAL A 61 -8.70 -19.46 -9.62
CA VAL A 61 -7.72 -19.01 -8.63
C VAL A 61 -6.89 -20.23 -8.28
N THR A 62 -5.59 -20.21 -8.58
CA THR A 62 -4.74 -21.37 -8.36
C THR A 62 -4.85 -21.75 -6.88
N PRO A 63 -5.05 -23.03 -6.50
CA PRO A 63 -5.20 -23.42 -5.09
C PRO A 63 -4.01 -22.94 -4.24
N ARG A 64 -2.83 -22.85 -4.83
CA ARG A 64 -1.63 -22.24 -4.24
C ARG A 64 -1.80 -20.76 -3.88
N GLU A 65 -2.53 -20.00 -4.68
CA GLU A 65 -2.83 -18.58 -4.43
C GLU A 65 -3.87 -18.43 -3.31
N VAL A 66 -4.89 -19.30 -3.26
CA VAL A 66 -5.83 -19.37 -2.13
C VAL A 66 -5.09 -19.69 -0.84
N LEU A 67 -4.25 -20.73 -0.83
CA LEU A 67 -3.47 -21.12 0.35
C LEU A 67 -2.49 -20.01 0.78
N THR A 68 -1.85 -19.34 -0.19
CA THR A 68 -0.97 -18.20 0.12
C THR A 68 -1.77 -17.06 0.74
N THR A 69 -2.98 -16.80 0.25
CA THR A 69 -3.85 -15.73 0.74
C THR A 69 -4.36 -16.05 2.15
N LEU A 70 -4.80 -17.27 2.41
CA LEU A 70 -5.21 -17.73 3.74
C LEU A 70 -4.06 -17.68 4.75
N HIS A 71 -2.86 -18.08 4.33
CA HIS A 71 -1.67 -17.98 5.19
C HIS A 71 -1.34 -16.52 5.54
N VAL A 72 -1.40 -15.63 4.56
CA VAL A 72 -1.21 -14.18 4.78
C VAL A 72 -2.29 -13.62 5.70
N LEU A 73 -3.55 -14.03 5.51
CA LEU A 73 -4.68 -13.64 6.34
C LEU A 73 -4.44 -14.04 7.80
N ALA A 74 -4.09 -15.30 8.04
CA ALA A 74 -3.78 -15.81 9.37
C ALA A 74 -2.63 -15.03 10.02
N LEU A 75 -1.58 -14.71 9.27
CA LEU A 75 -0.46 -13.89 9.78
C LEU A 75 -0.88 -12.46 10.12
N ILE A 76 -1.67 -11.80 9.28
CA ILE A 76 -2.17 -10.44 9.56
C ILE A 76 -3.03 -10.46 10.83
N THR A 77 -3.94 -11.41 10.96
CA THR A 77 -4.76 -11.59 12.17
C THR A 77 -3.90 -11.83 13.41
N PHE A 78 -2.91 -12.71 13.31
CA PHE A 78 -1.99 -13.00 14.41
C PHE A 78 -1.22 -11.74 14.85
N VAL A 79 -0.69 -10.97 13.90
CA VAL A 79 0.03 -9.73 14.18
C VAL A 79 -0.91 -8.69 14.81
N GLU A 80 -2.13 -8.53 14.31
CA GLU A 80 -3.13 -7.63 14.87
C GLU A 80 -3.40 -7.90 16.35
N LEU A 81 -3.65 -9.17 16.67
CA LEU A 81 -3.93 -9.60 18.05
C LEU A 81 -2.72 -9.39 18.95
N THR A 82 -1.54 -9.74 18.45
CA THR A 82 -0.31 -9.74 19.25
C THR A 82 0.21 -8.32 19.52
N ILE A 83 0.04 -7.37 18.59
CA ILE A 83 0.43 -5.96 18.79
C ILE A 83 -0.30 -5.35 20.01
N ARG A 84 -1.50 -5.83 20.34
CA ARG A 84 -2.28 -5.31 21.48
C ARG A 84 -1.74 -5.77 22.83
N TRP A 85 -0.93 -6.82 22.86
CA TRP A 85 -0.49 -7.47 24.10
C TRP A 85 1.03 -7.54 24.26
N VAL A 86 1.79 -7.40 23.17
CA VAL A 86 3.23 -7.63 23.16
C VAL A 86 3.95 -6.40 22.61
N SER A 87 5.06 -6.03 23.25
CA SER A 87 5.91 -4.93 22.78
C SER A 87 6.51 -5.24 21.41
N LEU A 88 6.69 -4.19 20.59
CA LEU A 88 7.18 -4.33 19.22
C LEU A 88 8.51 -5.10 19.10
N PRO A 89 9.54 -4.87 19.95
CA PRO A 89 10.79 -5.63 19.87
C PRO A 89 10.64 -7.13 20.16
N ARG A 90 9.68 -7.50 21.00
CA ARG A 90 9.37 -8.91 21.27
C ARG A 90 8.63 -9.53 20.08
N LEU A 91 7.69 -8.79 19.49
CA LEU A 91 6.96 -9.24 18.30
C LEU A 91 7.87 -9.44 17.08
N THR A 92 8.82 -8.54 16.85
CA THR A 92 9.76 -8.67 15.73
C THR A 92 10.66 -9.88 15.90
N ARG A 93 11.17 -10.15 17.13
CA ARG A 93 11.89 -11.39 17.46
C ARG A 93 11.05 -12.64 17.24
N LEU A 94 9.78 -12.63 17.68
CA LEU A 94 8.86 -13.75 17.49
C LEU A 94 8.62 -14.05 16.01
N LEU A 95 8.55 -13.01 15.18
CA LEU A 95 8.41 -13.14 13.73
C LEU A 95 9.75 -13.46 13.02
N GLY A 96 10.88 -13.37 13.72
CA GLY A 96 12.22 -13.51 13.14
C GLY A 96 12.53 -12.39 12.15
N VAL A 97 12.10 -11.17 12.46
CA VAL A 97 12.37 -9.96 11.67
C VAL A 97 13.32 -9.09 12.49
N ARG A 98 14.40 -8.62 11.88
CA ARG A 98 15.34 -7.70 12.54
C ARG A 98 14.67 -6.34 12.69
N LEU A 99 14.55 -5.83 13.91
CA LEU A 99 14.10 -4.46 14.15
C LEU A 99 15.34 -3.59 14.23
N ASP A 100 15.45 -2.65 13.30
CA ASP A 100 16.55 -1.68 13.28
C ASP A 100 15.96 -0.28 13.48
N LEU A 101 16.20 0.26 14.68
CA LEU A 101 15.78 1.61 15.09
C LEU A 101 16.92 2.63 14.91
N GLY A 102 18.09 2.21 14.43
CA GLY A 102 19.21 3.11 14.20
C GLY A 102 18.93 4.10 13.07
N SER A 103 19.67 5.21 13.09
CA SER A 103 19.60 6.29 12.10
C SER A 103 19.66 5.73 10.67
N ALA A 104 18.52 5.74 9.98
CA ALA A 104 18.49 5.38 8.57
C ALA A 104 19.27 6.43 7.77
N SER A 105 20.27 5.96 7.03
CA SER A 105 20.85 6.75 5.95
C SER A 105 19.76 7.14 4.95
N PRO A 106 19.90 8.32 4.30
CA PRO A 106 18.95 8.75 3.29
C PRO A 106 18.72 7.64 2.24
N PRO A 107 17.49 7.48 1.76
CA PRO A 107 17.06 6.26 1.09
C PRO A 107 17.94 5.95 -0.12
N SER A 108 18.69 4.86 -0.01
CA SER A 108 19.27 4.15 -1.14
C SER A 108 18.17 3.84 -2.17
N ARG A 109 18.53 3.76 -3.45
CA ARG A 109 17.58 3.38 -4.53
C ARG A 109 16.73 2.18 -4.09
N PRO A 110 15.40 2.21 -4.32
CA PRO A 110 14.51 1.17 -3.82
C PRO A 110 14.89 -0.21 -4.35
N TYR A 111 14.71 -1.22 -3.52
CA TYR A 111 14.96 -2.61 -3.87
C TYR A 111 14.04 -3.01 -5.04
N ARG A 112 14.62 -3.56 -6.11
CA ARG A 112 13.85 -3.92 -7.29
C ARG A 112 13.02 -5.18 -7.01
N LEU A 113 11.69 -5.05 -6.97
CA LEU A 113 10.81 -6.21 -6.79
C LEU A 113 10.97 -7.30 -7.86
N SER A 114 11.59 -7.01 -9.00
CA SER A 114 11.92 -7.99 -10.03
C SER A 114 13.06 -8.93 -9.65
N THR A 115 13.96 -8.54 -8.73
CA THR A 115 15.05 -9.40 -8.25
C THR A 115 14.59 -10.37 -7.17
N LEU A 116 13.40 -10.14 -6.58
CA LEU A 116 12.82 -11.06 -5.61
C LEU A 116 12.43 -12.40 -6.26
N PRO A 117 12.63 -13.53 -5.57
CA PRO A 117 12.13 -14.81 -6.01
C PRO A 117 10.61 -14.78 -6.31
N PRO A 118 10.11 -15.52 -7.32
CA PRO A 118 8.70 -15.51 -7.69
C PRO A 118 7.73 -15.80 -6.52
N ARG A 119 8.15 -16.67 -5.58
CA ARG A 119 7.41 -16.99 -4.36
C ARG A 119 7.28 -15.78 -3.43
N ALA A 120 8.37 -15.05 -3.20
CA ALA A 120 8.40 -13.83 -2.40
C ALA A 120 7.50 -12.74 -2.99
N ARG A 121 7.60 -12.52 -4.32
CA ARG A 121 6.75 -11.57 -5.03
C ARG A 121 5.26 -11.92 -4.90
N ARG A 122 4.90 -13.21 -5.00
CA ARG A 122 3.51 -13.66 -4.82
C ARG A 122 3.00 -13.40 -3.41
N ARG A 123 3.80 -13.73 -2.39
CA ARG A 123 3.48 -13.47 -0.98
C ARG A 123 3.23 -11.98 -0.74
N LEU A 124 4.11 -11.10 -1.19
CA LEU A 124 3.93 -9.64 -1.07
C LEU A 124 2.67 -9.13 -1.76
N ARG A 125 2.32 -9.66 -2.94
CA ARG A 125 1.05 -9.32 -3.61
C ARG A 125 -0.15 -9.74 -2.78
N CYS A 126 -0.16 -10.95 -2.24
CA CYS A 126 -1.21 -11.42 -1.34
C CYS A 126 -1.30 -10.55 -0.08
N THR A 127 -0.16 -10.21 0.55
CA THR A 127 -0.11 -9.28 1.70
C THR A 127 -0.74 -7.94 1.38
N ARG A 128 -0.43 -7.34 0.22
CA ARG A 128 -1.05 -6.09 -0.21
C ARG A 128 -2.55 -6.23 -0.39
N ARG A 129 -3.01 -7.30 -1.04
CA ARG A 129 -4.45 -7.53 -1.26
C ARG A 129 -5.19 -7.66 0.06
N VAL A 130 -4.68 -8.49 0.98
CA VAL A 130 -5.33 -8.70 2.28
C VAL A 130 -5.32 -7.42 3.10
N ALA A 131 -4.16 -6.77 3.24
CA ALA A 131 -4.04 -5.53 4.02
C ALA A 131 -4.95 -4.40 3.49
N ASN A 132 -5.14 -4.30 2.17
CA ASN A 132 -6.01 -3.29 1.56
C ASN A 132 -7.51 -3.53 1.78
N HIS A 133 -7.93 -4.78 2.03
CA HIS A 133 -9.33 -5.13 2.26
C HIS A 133 -9.63 -5.33 3.76
N TRP A 134 -8.61 -5.21 4.61
CA TRP A 134 -8.72 -5.53 6.02
C TRP A 134 -9.50 -4.44 6.77
N PRO A 135 -10.52 -4.79 7.58
CA PRO A 135 -11.44 -3.82 8.18
C PRO A 135 -10.82 -2.96 9.30
N PHE A 136 -9.63 -3.29 9.79
CA PHE A 136 -8.95 -2.60 10.90
C PHE A 136 -7.87 -1.62 10.40
N SER A 137 -8.25 -0.76 9.45
CA SER A 137 -7.39 0.04 8.55
C SER A 137 -6.52 1.14 9.18
N ALA A 138 -6.50 1.30 10.50
CA ALA A 138 -5.68 2.31 11.17
C ALA A 138 -4.23 1.81 11.33
N GLY A 139 -3.28 2.42 10.61
CA GLY A 139 -1.86 2.04 10.65
C GLY A 139 -1.52 0.73 9.92
N PRO A 140 -1.82 0.61 8.61
CA PRO A 140 -1.52 -0.60 7.85
C PRO A 140 -0.01 -0.80 7.62
N CYS A 141 0.80 0.26 7.68
CA CYS A 141 2.24 0.19 7.40
C CYS A 141 2.96 -0.79 8.33
N LEU A 142 2.74 -0.70 9.66
CA LEU A 142 3.46 -1.53 10.64
C LEU A 142 3.10 -3.01 10.48
N ARG A 143 1.80 -3.30 10.44
CA ARG A 143 1.29 -4.66 10.29
C ARG A 143 1.76 -5.29 8.99
N ARG A 144 1.66 -4.53 7.89
CA ARG A 144 2.11 -4.96 6.57
C ARG A 144 3.61 -5.25 6.57
N SER A 145 4.42 -4.36 7.12
CA SER A 145 5.87 -4.52 7.17
C SER A 145 6.28 -5.70 8.06
N LEU A 146 5.61 -5.94 9.20
CA LEU A 146 5.83 -7.13 10.03
C LEU A 146 5.51 -8.44 9.28
N VAL A 147 4.34 -8.50 8.63
CA VAL A 147 3.91 -9.69 7.88
C VAL A 147 4.81 -9.92 6.66
N ALA A 148 5.14 -8.87 5.92
CA ALA A 148 6.08 -8.96 4.81
C ALA A 148 7.47 -9.40 5.28
N GLY A 149 7.96 -8.89 6.43
CA GLY A 149 9.24 -9.27 7.01
C GLY A 149 9.27 -10.76 7.35
N ARG A 150 8.21 -11.27 8.00
CA ARG A 150 8.06 -12.70 8.29
C ARG A 150 8.09 -13.55 7.03
N LEU A 151 7.39 -13.12 5.98
CA LEU A 151 7.27 -13.86 4.71
C LEU A 151 8.55 -13.84 3.86
N LEU A 152 9.41 -12.86 4.12
CA LEU A 152 10.69 -12.63 3.47
C LEU A 152 11.88 -12.96 4.37
N ARG A 153 11.68 -13.59 5.53
CA ARG A 153 12.74 -13.87 6.53
C ARG A 153 14.00 -14.52 5.95
N ASP A 154 13.84 -15.30 4.88
CA ASP A 154 14.94 -16.01 4.20
C ASP A 154 15.86 -15.04 3.42
N LEU A 155 15.48 -13.76 3.30
CA LEU A 155 16.24 -12.67 2.68
C LEU A 155 16.83 -11.68 3.71
N ASP A 156 16.85 -12.06 5.00
CA ASP A 156 17.28 -11.23 6.13
C ASP A 156 16.75 -9.78 6.12
N PRO A 157 15.41 -9.57 6.10
CA PRO A 157 14.84 -8.25 6.01
C PRO A 157 14.94 -7.50 7.36
N SER A 158 15.26 -6.21 7.28
CA SER A 158 15.24 -5.30 8.42
C SER A 158 13.97 -4.45 8.40
N LEU A 159 13.22 -4.48 9.50
CA LEU A 159 12.10 -3.58 9.76
C LEU A 159 12.62 -2.26 10.30
N ARG A 160 12.28 -1.17 9.62
CA ARG A 160 12.59 0.20 9.98
C ARG A 160 11.33 0.95 10.38
N LEU A 161 11.49 1.88 11.31
CA LEU A 161 10.47 2.84 11.71
C LEU A 161 11.00 4.26 11.50
N GLY A 162 10.13 5.16 11.09
CA GLY A 162 10.46 6.56 10.94
C GLY A 162 9.25 7.45 11.07
N VAL A 163 9.51 8.74 11.10
CA VAL A 163 8.48 9.79 11.11
C VAL A 163 8.74 10.76 9.97
N ALA A 164 7.67 11.20 9.32
CA ALA A 164 7.69 12.35 8.42
C ALA A 164 6.81 13.44 9.00
N GLY A 165 7.25 14.69 8.85
CA GLY A 165 6.47 15.84 9.31
C GLY A 165 7.35 16.99 9.77
N SER A 166 6.74 18.16 9.86
CA SER A 166 7.32 19.37 10.44
C SER A 166 6.26 20.04 11.30
N GLY A 167 6.58 20.36 12.55
CA GLY A 167 5.63 20.94 13.50
C GLY A 167 4.69 19.89 14.11
N ASP A 168 3.40 20.21 14.20
CA ASP A 168 2.39 19.42 14.91
C ASP A 168 1.89 18.18 14.16
N GLU A 169 2.28 17.99 12.90
CA GLU A 169 1.80 16.87 12.07
C GLU A 169 2.90 15.82 11.86
N LEU A 170 3.08 14.95 12.86
CA LEU A 170 4.01 13.82 12.80
C LEU A 170 3.32 12.55 12.30
N HIS A 171 3.77 12.04 11.17
CA HIS A 171 3.29 10.80 10.56
C HIS A 171 4.29 9.67 10.78
N ALA A 172 3.95 8.71 11.63
CA ALA A 172 4.74 7.50 11.80
C ALA A 172 4.58 6.56 10.59
N HIS A 173 5.71 6.04 10.10
CA HIS A 173 5.77 5.09 9.00
C HIS A 173 6.74 3.97 9.31
N SER A 174 6.53 2.83 8.64
CA SER A 174 7.37 1.66 8.80
C SER A 174 7.52 0.94 7.48
N TRP A 175 8.75 0.51 7.20
CA TRP A 175 9.11 -0.12 5.94
C TRP A 175 10.09 -1.26 6.17
N LEU A 176 10.29 -2.07 5.14
CA LEU A 176 11.31 -3.10 5.12
C LEU A 176 12.48 -2.71 4.24
N GLU A 177 13.67 -3.11 4.66
CA GLU A 177 14.90 -3.03 3.89
C GLU A 177 15.47 -4.43 3.65
N ILE A 178 15.99 -4.62 2.44
CA ILE A 178 16.75 -5.82 2.06
C ILE A 178 18.05 -5.30 1.45
N ASP A 179 19.19 -5.77 1.95
CA ASP A 179 20.52 -5.25 1.60
C ASP A 179 20.63 -3.72 1.77
N GLY A 180 20.05 -3.17 2.85
CA GLY A 180 20.03 -1.72 3.11
C GLY A 180 19.24 -0.89 2.09
N ARG A 181 18.39 -1.53 1.26
CA ARG A 181 17.55 -0.86 0.27
C ARG A 181 16.07 -1.00 0.63
N PRO A 182 15.30 0.10 0.64
CA PRO A 182 13.89 0.04 1.01
C PRO A 182 13.07 -0.68 -0.06
N LEU A 183 12.16 -1.55 0.36
CA LEU A 183 11.28 -2.32 -0.53
C LEU A 183 10.21 -1.45 -1.20
N GLU A 184 9.85 -0.35 -0.55
CA GLU A 184 8.87 0.64 -1.01
C GLU A 184 9.57 1.98 -1.27
N ARG A 185 9.02 2.82 -2.16
CA ARG A 185 9.57 4.16 -2.39
C ARG A 185 9.18 5.04 -1.21
N LEU A 186 10.17 5.40 -0.39
CA LEU A 186 10.02 6.36 0.70
C LEU A 186 10.22 7.77 0.16
N ALA A 187 9.27 8.67 0.42
CA ALA A 187 9.42 10.09 0.16
C ALA A 187 9.18 10.85 1.47
N GLY A 188 10.18 11.60 1.95
CA GLY A 188 10.03 12.52 3.08
C GLY A 188 10.04 11.92 4.49
N PHE A 189 10.33 10.63 4.66
CA PHE A 189 10.44 9.99 5.98
C PHE A 189 11.89 9.92 6.44
N ASN A 190 12.13 10.35 7.68
CA ASN A 190 13.40 10.15 8.38
C ASN A 190 13.21 9.03 9.40
N ALA A 191 14.16 8.10 9.52
CA ALA A 191 14.09 7.12 10.60
C ALA A 191 14.23 7.81 11.97
N PHE A 192 13.75 7.14 13.02
CA PHE A 192 13.99 7.61 14.38
C PHE A 192 15.49 7.75 14.62
N VAL A 193 15.93 8.98 14.87
CA VAL A 193 17.26 9.23 15.42
C VAL A 193 17.09 9.15 16.93
N GLU A 194 17.56 8.06 17.53
CA GLU A 194 17.82 8.06 18.96
C GLU A 194 18.91 9.12 19.18
N ARG A 195 18.54 10.28 19.74
CA ARG A 195 19.54 11.19 20.28
C ARG A 195 20.13 10.49 21.49
N SER A 196 21.19 9.72 21.28
CA SER A 196 22.11 9.38 22.34
C SER A 196 22.88 10.67 22.70
N GLY A 197 22.28 11.50 23.55
CA GLY A 197 23.04 12.44 24.39
C GLY A 197 23.73 11.60 25.47
N ALA A 198 25.06 11.64 25.54
CA ALA A 198 25.86 12.65 26.25
C ALA A 198 25.89 12.36 27.75
#